data_AF-A0A914SFN9-F1
#
_entry.id   AF-A0A914SFN9-F1
#
_cell.length_a   1.000
_cell.length_b   1.000
_cell.length_c   1.000
_cell.angle_alpha   90.00
_cell.angle_beta   90.00
_cell.angle_gamma   90.00
#
_symmetry.space_group_name_H-M   'P 1'
#
loop_
_entity.id
_entity.type
_entity.pdbx_description
1 polymer ?
#
loop_
_entity_poly.entity_id
_entity_poly.type
_entity_poly.pdbx_seq_one_letter_code
_entity_poly.pdbx_strand_id
1 'polypeptide(L)'
;LQKNPDLLKKYHEIFQEQEKRGVIEKAKGDPERLKYFIPHQLVFNPDKDTTKFRIVFDASAKLRGTATLNEHLLRGPIILPDLVGLLLR
;
A
#
# COMPACT_ATOMS: atom_id res chain seq x y z
N LEU A 1 4.92 -9.77 -12.93
CA LEU A 1 5.74 -10.61 -12.02
C LEU A 1 5.97 -12.02 -12.58
N GLN A 2 4.97 -12.75 -13.06
CA GLN A 2 5.16 -14.11 -13.61
C GLN A 2 6.16 -14.22 -14.76
N LYS A 3 6.40 -13.15 -15.51
CA LYS A 3 7.38 -13.11 -16.61
C LYS A 3 8.83 -12.85 -16.18
N ASN A 4 9.09 -12.54 -14.91
CA ASN A 4 10.44 -12.28 -14.41
C ASN A 4 10.60 -12.84 -12.97
N PRO A 5 11.26 -14.01 -12.82
CA PRO A 5 11.38 -14.68 -11.53
C PRO A 5 12.18 -13.88 -10.49
N ASP A 6 13.15 -13.06 -10.91
CA ASP A 6 13.94 -12.24 -10.00
C ASP A 6 13.10 -11.15 -9.34
N LEU A 7 12.18 -10.55 -10.09
CA LEU A 7 11.23 -9.58 -9.54
C LEU A 7 10.28 -10.21 -8.53
N LEU A 8 9.83 -11.44 -8.78
CA LEU A 8 8.97 -12.17 -7.84
C LEU A 8 9.72 -12.51 -6.55
N LYS A 9 10.99 -12.92 -6.66
CA LYS A 9 11.85 -13.16 -5.49
C LYS A 9 12.00 -11.90 -4.65
N LYS A 10 12.34 -10.77 -5.27
CA LYS A 10 12.44 -9.46 -4.59
C LYS A 10 11.12 -9.04 -3.95
N TYR A 11 10.02 -9.28 -4.65
CA TYR A 11 8.68 -9.02 -4.14
C TYR A 11 8.40 -9.78 -2.83
N HIS A 12 8.73 -11.07 -2.80
CA HIS A 12 8.58 -11.91 -1.61
C HIS A 12 9.51 -11.48 -0.46
N GLU A 13 10.77 -11.19 -0.76
CA GLU A 13 11.75 -10.70 0.22
C GLU A 13 11.25 -9.45 0.96
N ILE A 14 10.62 -8.50 0.24
CA ILE A 14 10.07 -7.27 0.85
C ILE A 14 8.97 -7.60 1.87
N PHE A 15 8.06 -8.52 1.55
CA PHE A 15 7.02 -8.93 2.50
C PHE A 15 7.60 -9.65 3.71
N GLN A 16 8.58 -10.53 3.52
CA GLN A 16 9.26 -11.21 4.64
C GLN A 16 9.98 -10.21 5.55
N GLU A 17 10.63 -9.19 4.99
CA GLU A 17 11.28 -8.14 5.78
C GLU A 17 10.25 -7.33 6.59
N GLN A 18 9.13 -6.95 5.96
CA GLN A 18 8.05 -6.22 6.64
C GLN A 18 7.43 -7.05 7.78
N GLU A 19 7.22 -8.35 7.58
CA GLU A 19 6.72 -9.25 8.62
C GLU A 19 7.73 -9.38 9.77
N LYS A 20 9.02 -9.58 9.46
CA LYS A 20 10.10 -9.65 10.46
C LYS A 20 10.22 -8.37 11.28
N ARG A 21 9.94 -7.21 10.67
CA ARG A 21 9.95 -5.90 11.33
C ARG A 21 8.66 -5.57 12.09
N GLY A 22 7.64 -6.44 12.00
CA GLY A 22 6.34 -6.20 12.62
C GLY A 22 5.51 -5.10 11.96
N VAL A 23 5.83 -4.73 10.71
CA VAL A 23 5.05 -3.75 9.93
C VAL A 23 3.74 -4.36 9.44
N ILE A 24 3.78 -5.65 9.12
CA ILE A 24 2.62 -6.45 8.70
C ILE A 24 2.55 -7.72 9.54
N GLU A 25 1.35 -8.30 9.62
CA GLU A 25 1.11 -9.60 10.24
C GLU A 25 0.18 -10.44 9.36
N LYS A 26 0.18 -11.76 9.57
CA LYS A 26 -0.80 -12.62 8.93
C LYS A 26 -2.21 -12.26 9.42
N ALA A 27 -3.11 -12.02 8.48
CA ALA A 27 -4.49 -11.67 8.80
C ALA A 27 -5.16 -12.78 9.64
N LYS A 28 -5.74 -12.40 10.78
CA LYS A 28 -6.48 -13.28 11.69
C LYS A 28 -7.93 -13.41 11.21
N GLY A 29 -8.50 -14.61 11.27
CA GLY A 29 -9.92 -14.86 10.99
C GLY A 29 -10.21 -15.70 9.74
N ASP A 30 -11.44 -16.19 9.69
CA ASP A 30 -11.96 -17.10 8.66
C ASP A 30 -11.72 -16.57 7.24
N PRO A 31 -11.10 -17.35 6.34
CA PRO A 31 -11.00 -17.04 4.91
C PRO A 31 -12.32 -16.60 4.26
N GLU A 32 -13.46 -17.06 4.77
CA GLU A 32 -14.79 -16.83 4.21
C GLU A 32 -15.49 -15.58 4.72
N ARG A 33 -15.02 -14.96 5.82
CA ARG A 33 -15.55 -13.67 6.28
C ARG A 33 -14.92 -12.54 5.49
N LEU A 34 -15.74 -11.53 5.16
CA LEU A 34 -15.45 -10.41 4.28
C LEU A 34 -14.03 -9.83 4.51
N LYS A 35 -13.09 -10.19 3.63
CA LYS A 35 -11.73 -9.64 3.57
C LYS A 35 -11.68 -8.65 2.41
N TYR A 36 -11.42 -7.38 2.70
CA TYR A 36 -11.05 -6.44 1.65
C TYR A 36 -9.60 -6.73 1.26
N PHE A 37 -9.37 -7.12 0.01
CA PHE A 37 -8.03 -7.29 -0.54
C PHE A 37 -7.60 -5.97 -1.17
N ILE A 38 -6.56 -5.35 -0.61
CA ILE A 38 -5.98 -4.14 -1.17
C ILE A 38 -5.09 -4.56 -2.35
N PRO A 39 -5.40 -4.16 -3.60
CA PRO A 39 -4.52 -4.43 -4.72
C PRO A 39 -3.15 -3.80 -4.51
N HIS A 40 -2.10 -4.49 -4.94
CA HIS A 40 -0.74 -4.05 -4.74
C HIS A 40 0.13 -4.38 -5.94
N GLN A 41 1.18 -3.58 -6.15
CA GLN A 41 2.11 -3.77 -7.25
C GLN A 41 3.54 -3.41 -6.87
N LEU A 42 4.50 -4.06 -7.52
CA LEU A 42 5.91 -3.71 -7.41
C LEU A 42 6.23 -2.54 -8.33
N VAL A 43 6.67 -1.44 -7.75
CA VAL A 43 7.29 -0.33 -8.46
C VAL A 43 8.80 -0.49 -8.38
N PHE A 44 9.44 -0.65 -9.53
CA PHE A 44 10.89 -0.71 -9.66
C PHE A 44 11.38 0.58 -10.33
N ASN A 45 12.29 1.28 -9.67
CA ASN A 45 12.99 2.44 -10.21
C ASN A 45 14.50 2.26 -10.01
N PRO A 46 15.26 1.94 -11.07
CA PRO A 46 16.69 1.66 -10.98
C PRO A 46 17.53 2.87 -10.59
N ASP A 47 17.04 4.08 -10.87
CA ASP A 47 17.76 5.35 -10.68
C ASP A 47 17.67 5.89 -9.25
N LYS A 48 16.93 5.22 -8.35
CA LYS A 48 16.89 5.58 -6.93
C LYS A 48 18.08 5.04 -6.16
N ASP A 49 18.73 5.90 -5.39
CA ASP A 49 19.90 5.53 -4.56
C ASP A 49 19.55 4.58 -3.41
N THR A 50 18.46 4.85 -2.69
CA THR A 50 18.15 4.14 -1.44
C THR A 50 17.16 2.99 -1.60
N THR A 51 16.08 3.19 -2.36
CA THR A 51 14.99 2.20 -2.44
C THR A 51 14.50 2.03 -3.86
N LYS A 52 15.18 1.13 -4.58
CA LYS A 52 14.89 0.78 -5.98
C LYS A 52 13.60 -0.01 -6.15
N PHE A 53 13.21 -0.80 -5.14
CA PHE A 53 11.99 -1.62 -5.15
C PHE A 53 11.02 -1.17 -4.07
N ARG A 54 9.77 -0.91 -4.43
CA ARG A 54 8.71 -0.51 -3.48
C ARG A 54 7.42 -1.23 -3.82
N ILE A 55 6.71 -1.72 -2.80
CA ILE A 55 5.35 -2.23 -2.98
C ILE A 55 4.39 -1.08 -2.73
N VAL A 56 3.55 -0.78 -3.71
CA VAL A 56 2.49 0.23 -3.61
C VAL A 56 1.17 -0.48 -3.43
N PHE A 57 0.41 -0.08 -2.42
CA PHE A 57 -0.94 -0.56 -2.13
C PHE A 57 -1.95 0.48 -2.61
N ASP A 58 -2.94 0.05 -3.38
CA ASP A 58 -3.99 0.92 -3.91
C ASP A 58 -5.29 0.74 -3.11
N ALA A 59 -5.44 1.50 -2.03
CA ALA A 59 -6.66 1.53 -1.22
C ALA A 59 -7.84 2.25 -1.90
N SER A 60 -7.62 2.86 -3.07
CA SER A 60 -8.65 3.52 -3.88
C SER A 60 -9.23 2.61 -4.97
N ALA A 61 -8.66 1.42 -5.15
CA ALA A 61 -9.14 0.46 -6.13
C ALA A 61 -10.61 0.09 -5.86
N LYS A 62 -11.43 0.30 -6.89
CA LYS A 62 -12.89 0.14 -6.82
C LYS A 62 -13.34 -1.03 -7.68
N LEU A 63 -13.98 -2.03 -7.07
CA LEU A 63 -14.77 -3.01 -7.81
C LEU A 63 -16.14 -2.39 -8.12
N ARG A 64 -16.65 -2.60 -9.33
CA ARG A 64 -17.94 -2.03 -9.78
C ARG A 64 -19.05 -2.38 -8.78
N GLY A 65 -19.73 -1.36 -8.26
CA GLY A 65 -20.81 -1.53 -7.28
C GLY A 65 -20.37 -1.70 -5.82
N THR A 66 -19.07 -1.59 -5.52
CA THR A 66 -18.54 -1.64 -4.14
C THR A 66 -17.93 -0.30 -3.74
N ALA A 67 -17.85 -0.05 -2.43
CA ALA A 67 -17.07 1.05 -1.88
C ALA A 67 -15.59 0.64 -1.73
N THR A 68 -14.70 1.63 -1.87
CA THR A 68 -13.25 1.49 -1.69
C THR A 68 -12.89 1.47 -0.21
N LEU A 69 -11.69 1.00 0.12
CA LEU A 69 -11.22 1.06 1.51
C LEU A 69 -11.18 2.50 2.03
N ASN A 70 -10.74 3.46 1.22
CA ASN A 70 -10.72 4.88 1.60
C ASN A 70 -12.12 5.43 1.92
N GLU A 71 -13.18 4.96 1.26
CA GLU A 71 -14.57 5.34 1.55
C GLU A 71 -15.10 4.72 2.86
N HIS A 72 -14.51 3.60 3.31
CA HIS A 72 -14.86 2.95 4.58
C HIS A 72 -14.11 3.50 5.80
N LEU A 73 -13.01 4.23 5.59
CA LEU A 73 -12.20 4.81 6.65
C LEU A 73 -12.72 6.21 7.02
N LEU A 74 -12.74 6.51 8.32
CA LEU A 74 -13.08 7.85 8.80
C LEU A 74 -12.00 8.86 8.38
N ARG A 75 -12.39 9.86 7.60
CA ARG A 75 -11.55 11.01 7.25
C ARG A 75 -11.36 11.87 8.50
N GLY A 76 -10.25 11.67 9.21
CA GLY A 76 -9.87 12.51 10.35
C GLY A 76 -9.76 13.99 10.00
N PRO A 77 -9.63 14.88 11.00
CA PRO A 77 -9.50 16.31 10.76
C PRO A 77 -8.22 16.66 9.98
N ILE A 78 -8.27 17.72 9.18
CA ILE A 78 -7.10 18.24 8.47
C ILE A 78 -6.24 19.00 9.49
N ILE A 79 -5.06 18.47 9.79
CA ILE A 79 -4.09 19.06 10.75
C ILE A 79 -3.05 19.97 10.08
N LEU A 80 -2.89 19.87 8.76
CA LEU A 80 -1.91 20.66 8.01
C LEU A 80 -2.46 22.06 7.78
N PRO A 81 -1.66 23.12 8.00
CA PRO A 81 -2.06 24.47 7.68
C PRO A 81 -2.30 24.61 6.18
N ASP A 82 -3.22 25.49 5.81
CA ASP A 82 -3.43 25.83 4.42
C ASP A 82 -2.15 26.44 3.81
N LEU A 83 -1.69 25.86 2.71
CA LEU A 83 -0.43 26.24 2.09
C LEU A 83 -0.47 27.70 1.61
N VAL A 84 -1.60 28.13 1.02
CA VAL A 84 -1.76 29.50 0.53
C VAL A 84 -1.77 30.47 1.71
N GLY A 85 -2.51 30.16 2.78
CA GLY A 85 -2.51 30.92 4.02
C GLY A 85 -1.13 31.02 4.69
N LEU A 86 -0.28 30.00 4.55
CA LEU A 86 1.09 30.03 5.05
C LEU A 86 2.01 30.91 4.19
N LEU A 87 1.85 30.87 2.86
CA LEU A 87 2.67 31.64 1.92
C LEU A 87 2.32 33.13 1.89
N LEU A 88 1.07 33.49 2.17
CA LEU A 88 0.57 34.88 2.16
C LEU A 88 0.71 35.60 3.52
N ARG A 89 1.37 34.98 4.49
CA ARG A 89 1.54 35.53 5.84
C ARG A 89 2.73 36.48 5.96
#